data_AF-A0A347UA37-F1
#
_entry.id   AF-A0A347UA37-F1
#
_cell.length_a   1.000
_cell.length_b   1.000
_cell.length_c   1.000
_cell.angle_alpha   90.00
_cell.angle_beta   90.00
_cell.angle_gamma   90.00
#
_symmetry.space_group_name_H-M   'P 1'
#
loop_
_entity.id
_entity.type
_entity.pdbx_description
1 polymer ?
#
loop_
_entity_poly.entity_id
_entity_poly.type
_entity_poly.pdbx_seq_one_letter_code
_entity_poly.pdbx_strand_id
1 'polypeptide(L)'
;MRFEVTKKPIDIETNSRIIYIEVMILLIMNYTGAGSDKKISLLKIHLLLWCFKDKSRQANLLNSISNDCEESIGLWTIDIKNNSVLTFMINDKLCSFDGKKYLLTDVGSKFVKNIIKLDIFNVEQEFLKNIGKKLTDKNVDKLKSLWS
;
A
#
# COMPACT_ATOMS: atom_id res chain seq x y z
N MET A 1 37.58 -24.95 16.03
CA MET A 1 36.36 -24.15 16.26
C MET A 1 35.35 -24.55 15.21
N ARG A 2 34.21 -25.14 15.59
CA ARG A 2 33.21 -25.69 14.68
C ARG A 2 31.98 -24.78 14.73
N PHE A 3 31.62 -24.18 13.61
CA PHE A 3 30.42 -23.36 13.51
C PHE A 3 29.24 -24.27 13.14
N GLU A 4 28.26 -24.38 14.03
CA GLU A 4 26.99 -25.03 13.72
C GLU A 4 25.93 -23.97 13.43
N VAL A 5 25.38 -23.99 12.22
CA VAL A 5 24.27 -23.13 11.82
C VAL A 5 22.97 -23.83 12.18
N THR A 6 22.44 -23.53 13.37
CA THR A 6 21.09 -23.96 13.74
C THR A 6 20.06 -23.02 13.11
N LYS A 7 19.18 -23.55 12.24
CA LYS A 7 18.01 -22.83 11.74
C LYS A 7 17.14 -22.43 12.93
N LYS A 8 17.11 -21.13 13.26
CA LYS A 8 16.08 -20.61 14.16
C LYS A 8 14.72 -20.76 13.47
N PRO A 9 13.66 -21.20 14.16
CA PRO A 9 12.32 -21.12 13.60
C PRO A 9 12.04 -19.66 13.26
N ILE A 10 11.87 -19.38 11.98
CA ILE A 10 11.60 -18.03 11.50
C ILE A 10 10.09 -17.86 11.54
N ASP A 11 9.58 -17.31 12.65
CA ASP A 11 8.19 -16.85 12.72
C ASP A 11 8.11 -15.45 12.07
N ILE A 12 8.10 -15.42 10.73
CA ILE A 12 7.86 -14.19 9.97
C ILE A 12 6.36 -13.94 9.99
N GLU A 13 5.95 -12.89 10.70
CA GLU A 13 4.59 -12.34 10.65
C GLU A 13 4.16 -12.19 9.18
N THR A 14 2.98 -12.68 8.82
CA THR A 14 2.49 -12.70 7.43
C THR A 14 2.55 -11.32 6.77
N ASN A 15 2.25 -10.26 7.51
CA ASN A 15 2.29 -8.86 7.06
C ASN A 15 3.69 -8.35 6.68
N SER A 16 4.72 -9.08 7.09
CA SER A 16 6.12 -8.77 6.80
C SER A 16 6.66 -9.54 5.60
N ARG A 17 5.87 -10.42 4.97
CA ARG A 17 6.29 -11.13 3.76
C ARG A 17 6.25 -10.20 2.56
N ILE A 18 7.30 -10.24 1.73
CA ILE A 18 7.42 -9.39 0.53
C ILE A 18 6.20 -9.57 -0.39
N ILE A 19 5.81 -10.81 -0.66
CA ILE A 19 4.65 -11.15 -1.50
C ILE A 19 3.35 -10.51 -0.96
N TYR A 20 3.16 -10.51 0.35
CA TYR A 20 1.98 -9.87 0.95
C TYR A 20 1.97 -8.37 0.66
N ILE A 21 3.12 -7.70 0.83
CA ILE A 21 3.26 -6.26 0.57
C ILE A 21 3.07 -5.96 -0.92
N GLU A 22 3.60 -6.79 -1.83
CA GLU A 22 3.40 -6.65 -3.29
C GLU A 22 1.92 -6.69 -3.65
N VAL A 23 1.20 -7.71 -3.14
CA VAL A 23 -0.25 -7.85 -3.36
C VAL A 23 -0.99 -6.64 -2.81
N MET A 24 -0.66 -6.19 -1.59
CA MET A 24 -1.26 -5.00 -1.00
C MET A 24 -1.03 -3.73 -1.81
N ILE A 25 0.19 -3.52 -2.32
CA ILE A 25 0.51 -2.36 -3.18
C ILE A 25 -0.32 -2.43 -4.47
N LEU A 26 -0.40 -3.59 -5.11
CA LEU A 26 -1.20 -3.77 -6.32
C LEU A 26 -2.69 -3.48 -6.09
N LEU A 27 -3.25 -3.96 -4.97
CA LEU A 27 -4.64 -3.66 -4.58
C LEU A 27 -4.82 -2.17 -4.32
N ILE A 28 -3.92 -1.55 -3.55
CA ILE A 28 -3.92 -0.10 -3.28
C ILE A 28 -3.93 0.70 -4.59
N MET A 29 -3.04 0.36 -5.53
CA MET A 29 -2.97 1.00 -6.85
C MET A 29 -4.28 0.81 -7.61
N ASN A 30 -4.79 -0.43 -7.69
CA ASN A 30 -5.99 -0.74 -8.46
C ASN A 30 -7.24 0.03 -7.98
N TYR A 31 -7.44 0.14 -6.66
CA TYR A 31 -8.65 0.75 -6.10
C TYR A 31 -8.54 2.27 -5.91
N THR A 32 -7.36 2.77 -5.58
CA THR A 32 -7.18 4.18 -5.20
C THR A 32 -6.40 5.00 -6.22
N GLY A 33 -5.75 4.35 -7.20
CA GLY A 33 -5.01 5.00 -8.26
C GLY A 33 -5.90 5.81 -9.21
N ALA A 34 -5.33 6.88 -9.76
CA ALA A 34 -5.98 7.79 -10.70
C ALA A 34 -5.80 7.35 -12.16
N GLY A 35 -6.79 7.67 -13.01
CA GLY A 35 -6.75 7.36 -14.44
C GLY A 35 -6.91 5.88 -14.79
N SER A 36 -6.71 5.56 -16.07
CA SER A 36 -6.66 4.18 -16.59
C SER A 36 -5.49 3.39 -16.02
N ASP A 37 -4.33 4.04 -15.90
CA ASP A 37 -3.06 3.40 -15.55
C ASP A 37 -2.85 3.31 -14.02
N LYS A 38 -3.89 3.65 -13.24
CA LYS A 38 -3.90 3.54 -11.79
C LYS A 38 -2.72 4.25 -11.11
N LYS A 39 -2.45 5.48 -11.56
CA LYS A 39 -1.33 6.30 -11.07
C LYS A 39 -1.49 6.63 -9.60
N ILE A 40 -0.42 6.48 -8.82
CA ILE A 40 -0.43 6.77 -7.38
C ILE A 40 0.91 7.38 -6.93
N SER A 41 0.86 8.30 -5.96
CA SER A 41 2.07 8.83 -5.34
C SER A 41 2.72 7.82 -4.40
N LEU A 42 4.04 7.90 -4.24
CA LEU A 42 4.78 7.11 -3.24
C LEU A 42 4.19 7.30 -1.84
N LEU A 43 3.90 8.56 -1.51
CA LEU A 43 3.42 8.95 -0.19
C LEU A 43 2.08 8.28 0.15
N LYS A 44 1.15 8.22 -0.81
CA LYS A 44 -0.14 7.54 -0.65
C LYS A 44 0.01 6.03 -0.47
N ILE A 45 0.95 5.39 -1.18
CA ILE A 45 1.26 3.97 -0.97
C ILE A 45 1.68 3.73 0.49
N HIS A 46 2.64 4.50 1.00
CA HIS A 46 3.13 4.34 2.37
C HIS A 46 2.07 4.62 3.43
N LEU A 47 1.27 5.66 3.24
CA LEU A 47 0.14 5.96 4.12
C LEU A 47 -0.82 4.77 4.23
N LEU A 48 -1.24 4.20 3.10
CA LEU A 48 -2.19 3.09 3.08
C LEU A 48 -1.56 1.82 3.66
N LEU A 49 -0.30 1.50 3.33
CA LEU A 49 0.41 0.38 3.94
C LEU A 49 0.55 0.54 5.47
N TRP A 50 0.81 1.75 5.96
CA TRP A 50 0.85 2.05 7.39
C TRP A 50 -0.53 1.89 8.05
N CYS A 51 -1.59 2.28 7.35
CA CYS A 51 -2.97 2.15 7.77
C CYS A 51 -3.38 0.68 7.93
N PHE A 52 -2.94 -0.20 7.02
CA PHE A 52 -3.22 -1.65 7.11
C PHE A 52 -2.55 -2.38 8.27
N LYS A 53 -1.59 -1.76 8.97
CA LYS A 53 -0.96 -2.36 10.15
C LYS A 53 -1.89 -2.38 11.38
N ASP A 54 -2.95 -1.58 11.40
CA ASP A 54 -3.83 -1.46 12.59
C ASP A 54 -5.26 -1.01 12.22
N LYS A 55 -6.29 -1.69 12.75
CA LYS A 55 -7.70 -1.35 12.50
C LYS A 55 -8.10 0.03 13.05
N SER A 56 -7.49 0.50 14.14
CA SER A 56 -7.72 1.84 14.67
C SER A 56 -7.24 2.92 13.69
N ARG A 57 -6.13 2.69 12.99
CA ARG A 57 -5.61 3.58 11.95
C ARG A 57 -6.54 3.62 10.73
N GLN A 58 -7.16 2.49 10.40
CA GLN A 58 -8.19 2.41 9.37
C GLN A 58 -9.40 3.27 9.72
N ALA A 59 -9.90 3.16 10.95
CA ALA A 59 -11.01 3.98 11.43
C ALA A 59 -10.65 5.47 11.44
N ASN A 60 -9.47 5.85 11.95
CA ASN A 60 -9.00 7.23 11.97
C ASN A 60 -8.87 7.82 10.56
N LEU A 61 -8.34 7.04 9.61
CA LEU A 61 -8.23 7.48 8.22
C LEU A 61 -9.62 7.69 7.59
N LEU A 62 -10.59 6.82 7.83
CA LEU A 62 -11.95 6.98 7.32
C LEU A 62 -12.66 8.20 7.93
N ASN A 63 -12.49 8.43 9.23
CA ASN A 63 -13.02 9.62 9.90
C ASN A 63 -12.42 10.89 9.32
N SER A 64 -11.09 10.92 9.19
CA SER A 64 -10.39 12.07 8.62
C SER A 64 -10.79 12.30 7.15
N ILE A 65 -10.93 11.25 6.32
CA ILE A 65 -11.46 11.39 4.95
C ILE A 65 -12.87 11.98 4.94
N SER A 66 -13.71 11.62 5.91
CA SER A 66 -15.09 12.14 6.03
C SER A 66 -15.12 13.61 6.46
N ASN A 67 -14.08 14.06 7.17
CA ASN A 67 -13.88 15.44 7.63
C ASN A 67 -12.87 16.20 6.74
N ASP A 68 -12.89 15.96 5.43
CA ASP A 68 -12.05 16.64 4.43
C ASP A 68 -10.53 16.64 4.73
N CYS A 69 -10.07 15.60 5.43
CA CYS A 69 -8.70 15.40 5.88
C CYS A 69 -8.16 16.54 6.78
N GLU A 70 -9.02 17.08 7.65
CA GLU A 70 -8.66 18.11 8.64
C GLU A 70 -8.19 17.56 9.98
N GLU A 71 -8.55 16.31 10.27
CA GLU A 71 -8.15 15.64 11.49
C GLU A 71 -6.85 14.88 11.30
N SER A 72 -5.92 15.05 12.25
CA SER A 72 -4.69 14.27 12.27
C SER A 72 -5.00 12.80 12.52
N ILE A 73 -4.32 11.94 11.77
CA ILE A 73 -4.43 10.48 11.90
C ILE A 73 -3.24 9.90 12.67
N GLY A 74 -2.37 10.75 13.23
CA GLY A 74 -1.12 10.38 13.88
C GLY A 74 0.08 10.36 12.93
N LEU A 75 1.25 10.05 13.48
CA LEU A 75 2.52 10.02 12.74
C LEU A 75 2.64 8.72 11.92
N TRP A 76 2.93 8.90 10.63
CA TRP A 76 3.21 7.81 9.70
C TRP A 76 4.49 8.12 8.91
N THR A 77 5.23 7.09 8.53
CA THR A 77 6.56 7.23 7.96
C THR A 77 6.72 6.42 6.68
N ILE A 78 7.72 6.80 5.88
CA ILE A 78 8.15 6.04 4.71
C ILE A 78 9.04 4.89 5.19
N ASP A 79 8.68 3.65 4.83
CA ASP A 79 9.41 2.44 5.22
C ASP A 79 10.36 1.99 4.10
N ILE A 80 11.67 1.89 4.40
CA ILE A 80 12.70 1.47 3.43
C ILE A 80 12.38 0.10 2.82
N LYS A 81 11.74 -0.78 3.59
CA LYS A 81 11.33 -2.11 3.12
C LYS A 81 10.31 -2.00 1.99
N ASN A 82 9.30 -1.15 2.12
CA ASN A 82 8.27 -0.95 1.10
C ASN A 82 8.88 -0.39 -0.20
N ASN A 83 9.92 0.45 -0.10
CA ASN A 83 10.65 0.95 -1.27
C ASN A 83 11.38 -0.20 -2.00
N SER A 84 11.99 -1.12 -1.25
CA SER A 84 12.64 -2.29 -1.83
C SER A 84 11.64 -3.18 -2.57
N VAL A 85 10.44 -3.36 -2.00
CA VAL A 85 9.34 -4.08 -2.65
C VAL A 85 8.91 -3.38 -3.95
N LEU A 86 8.78 -2.06 -3.96
CA LEU A 86 8.47 -1.31 -5.19
C LEU A 86 9.56 -1.50 -6.26
N THR A 87 10.84 -1.58 -5.87
CA THR A 87 11.92 -1.91 -6.82
C THR A 87 11.74 -3.31 -7.42
N PHE A 88 11.41 -4.32 -6.61
CA PHE A 88 11.12 -5.66 -7.11
C PHE A 88 9.92 -5.66 -8.07
N MET A 89 8.83 -4.98 -7.71
CA MET A 89 7.66 -4.85 -8.57
C MET A 89 7.95 -4.16 -9.91
N ILE A 90 8.86 -3.18 -9.95
CA ILE A 90 9.32 -2.56 -11.20
C ILE A 90 10.10 -3.57 -12.04
N ASN A 91 11.03 -4.31 -11.44
CA ASN A 91 11.83 -5.32 -12.14
C ASN A 91 10.97 -6.45 -12.71
N ASP A 92 9.95 -6.86 -11.96
CA ASP A 92 8.96 -7.87 -12.37
C ASP A 92 7.90 -7.30 -13.33
N LYS A 93 8.03 -6.03 -13.71
CA LYS A 93 7.13 -5.30 -14.61
C LYS A 93 5.68 -5.29 -14.10
N LEU A 94 5.44 -5.41 -12.80
CA LEU A 94 4.11 -5.28 -12.20
C LEU A 94 3.68 -3.80 -12.11
N CYS A 95 4.63 -2.90 -11.92
CA CYS A 95 4.42 -1.47 -12.00
C CYS A 95 5.58 -0.79 -12.74
N SER A 96 5.41 0.49 -13.06
CA SER A 96 6.50 1.36 -13.52
C SER A 96 6.43 2.71 -12.82
N PHE A 97 7.48 3.52 -12.98
CA PHE A 97 7.59 4.83 -12.37
C PHE A 97 7.82 5.88 -13.46
N ASP A 98 6.97 6.91 -13.52
CA ASP A 98 7.04 7.97 -14.55
C ASP A 98 7.91 9.17 -14.14
N GLY A 99 8.72 9.02 -13.09
CA GLY A 99 9.51 10.10 -12.49
C GLY A 99 8.78 10.84 -11.35
N LYS A 100 7.46 10.67 -11.22
CA LYS A 100 6.68 11.28 -10.13
C LYS A 100 5.75 10.29 -9.43
N LYS A 101 5.11 9.40 -10.19
CA LYS A 101 4.10 8.46 -9.69
C LYS A 101 4.40 7.05 -10.17
N TYR A 102 3.92 6.09 -9.38
CA TYR A 102 3.86 4.69 -9.76
C TYR A 102 2.59 4.43 -10.55
N LEU A 103 2.67 3.57 -11.56
CA LEU A 103 1.54 3.20 -12.40
C LEU A 103 1.54 1.70 -12.68
N LEU A 104 0.35 1.12 -12.80
CA LEU A 104 0.22 -0.30 -13.14
C LEU A 104 0.55 -0.48 -14.61
N THR A 105 1.36 -1.50 -14.90
CA THR A 105 1.56 -1.99 -16.26
C THR A 105 0.38 -2.89 -16.66
N ASP A 106 0.35 -3.33 -17.92
CA ASP A 106 -0.61 -4.36 -18.36
C ASP A 106 -0.42 -5.68 -17.59
N VAL A 107 0.83 -6.04 -17.30
CA VAL A 107 1.17 -7.25 -16.54
C VAL A 107 0.63 -7.16 -15.11
N GLY A 108 0.90 -6.06 -14.41
CA GLY A 108 0.37 -5.83 -13.06
C GLY A 108 -1.15 -5.72 -13.02
N SER A 109 -1.74 -5.07 -14.03
CA SER A 109 -3.20 -4.97 -14.19
C SER A 109 -3.84 -6.34 -14.38
N LYS A 110 -3.22 -7.23 -15.15
CA LYS A 110 -3.69 -8.62 -15.31
C LYS A 110 -3.51 -9.41 -14.00
N PHE A 111 -2.38 -9.22 -13.32
CA PHE A 111 -2.07 -9.92 -12.07
C PHE A 111 -3.06 -9.56 -10.96
N VAL A 112 -3.32 -8.27 -10.73
CA VAL A 112 -4.27 -7.82 -9.70
C VAL A 112 -5.71 -8.28 -10.01
N LYS A 113 -6.11 -8.32 -11.30
CA LYS A 113 -7.40 -8.90 -11.70
C LYS A 113 -7.52 -10.38 -11.37
N ASN A 114 -6.42 -11.14 -11.45
CA ASN A 114 -6.41 -12.54 -11.04
C ASN A 114 -6.50 -12.67 -9.52
N ILE A 115 -5.77 -11.86 -8.75
CA ILE A 115 -5.87 -11.83 -7.28
C ILE A 115 -7.31 -11.58 -6.83
N ILE A 116 -7.97 -10.58 -7.40
CA ILE A 116 -9.35 -10.22 -7.04
C ILE A 116 -10.33 -11.39 -7.26
N LYS A 117 -10.05 -12.28 -8.22
CA LYS A 117 -10.87 -13.48 -8.48
C LYS A 117 -10.64 -14.62 -7.49
N LEU A 118 -9.53 -14.61 -6.74
CA LEU A 118 -9.16 -15.69 -5.82
C LEU A 118 -9.89 -15.63 -4.47
N ASP A 119 -10.79 -14.66 -4.26
CA ASP A 119 -11.55 -14.47 -3.01
C ASP A 119 -10.67 -14.37 -1.75
N ILE A 120 -9.51 -13.72 -1.90
CA ILE A 120 -8.52 -13.45 -0.86
C ILE A 120 -8.41 -11.94 -0.62
N PHE A 121 -7.93 -11.53 0.56
CA PHE A 121 -7.81 -10.12 0.95
C PHE A 121 -9.17 -9.38 0.97
N ASN A 122 -10.26 -10.08 1.30
CA ASN A 122 -11.62 -9.51 1.18
C ASN A 122 -11.83 -8.27 2.06
N VAL A 123 -11.30 -8.29 3.28
CA VAL A 123 -11.38 -7.15 4.22
C VAL A 123 -10.62 -5.95 3.67
N GLU A 124 -9.42 -6.17 3.15
CA GLU A 124 -8.57 -5.13 2.59
C GLU A 124 -9.17 -4.56 1.30
N GLN A 125 -9.72 -5.42 0.44
CA GLN A 125 -10.42 -5.01 -0.76
C GLN A 125 -11.66 -4.17 -0.44
N GLU A 126 -12.45 -4.55 0.56
CA GLU A 126 -13.63 -3.79 1.00
C GLU A 126 -13.23 -2.41 1.53
N PHE A 127 -12.23 -2.34 2.39
CA PHE A 127 -11.68 -1.08 2.89
C PHE A 127 -11.19 -0.17 1.75
N LEU A 128 -10.43 -0.71 0.80
CA LEU A 128 -9.94 0.04 -0.36
C LEU A 128 -11.06 0.49 -1.29
N LYS A 129 -12.12 -0.31 -1.45
CA LYS A 129 -13.32 0.10 -2.21
C LYS A 129 -14.04 1.27 -1.54
N ASN A 130 -14.15 1.26 -0.22
CA ASN A 130 -14.79 2.33 0.54
C ASN A 130 -14.03 3.68 0.42
N ILE A 131 -12.69 3.62 0.50
CA ILE A 131 -11.82 4.78 0.22
C ILE A 131 -11.94 5.19 -1.25
N GLY A 132 -11.74 4.25 -2.16
CA GLY A 132 -11.74 4.45 -3.61
C GLY A 132 -10.91 5.66 -4.03
N LYS A 133 -11.54 6.55 -4.80
CA LYS A 133 -10.92 7.79 -5.32
C LYS A 133 -11.08 9.00 -4.38
N LYS A 134 -11.74 8.85 -3.23
CA LYS A 134 -11.97 9.96 -2.28
C LYS A 134 -10.66 10.46 -1.67
N LEU A 135 -9.72 9.57 -1.40
CA LEU A 135 -8.38 9.92 -0.93
C LEU A 135 -7.51 10.35 -2.11
N THR A 136 -7.47 11.64 -2.43
CA THR A 136 -6.59 12.19 -3.49
C THR A 136 -5.16 12.37 -2.99
N ASP A 137 -4.19 12.53 -3.90
CA ASP A 137 -2.81 12.86 -3.48
C ASP A 137 -2.76 14.20 -2.70
N LYS A 138 -3.62 15.18 -3.06
CA LYS A 138 -3.75 16.44 -2.32
C LYS A 138 -4.22 16.22 -0.88
N ASN A 139 -5.13 15.26 -0.65
CA ASN A 139 -5.58 14.90 0.68
C ASN A 139 -4.45 14.27 1.50
N VAL A 140 -3.62 13.43 0.86
CA VAL A 140 -2.44 12.84 1.51
C VAL A 140 -1.43 13.91 1.90
N ASP A 141 -1.21 14.91 1.05
CA ASP A 141 -0.35 16.05 1.38
C ASP A 141 -0.91 16.88 2.55
N LYS A 142 -2.25 17.08 2.60
CA LYS A 142 -2.92 17.72 3.74
C LYS A 142 -2.69 16.93 5.03
N LEU A 143 -2.92 15.61 5.02
CA LEU A 143 -2.66 14.74 6.18
C LEU A 143 -1.20 14.78 6.63
N LYS A 144 -0.25 14.84 5.70
CA LYS A 144 1.17 14.99 6.02
C LYS A 144 1.47 16.31 6.73
N SER A 145 0.79 17.39 6.36
CA SER A 145 0.97 18.70 7.00
C SER A 145 0.48 18.76 8.46
N LEU A 146 -0.34 17.78 8.88
CA LEU A 146 -0.87 17.65 10.24
C LEU A 146 0.04 16.84 11.19
N TRP A 147 1.30 16.57 10.79
CA TRP A 147 2.30 15.87 11.62
C TRP A 147 2.86 16.68 12.80
N SER A 148 2.30 17.86 13.07
CA SER A 148 2.71 18.81 14.11
C SER A 148 2.75 18.21 15.52
#